data_AF-A0A2G9R5N8-F1
#
_entry.id   AF-A0A2G9R5N8-F1
#
_cell.length_a   1.000
_cell.length_b   1.000
_cell.length_c   1.000
_cell.angle_alpha   90.00
_cell.angle_beta   90.00
_cell.angle_gamma   90.00
#
_symmetry.space_group_name_H-M   'P 1'
#
loop_
_entity.id
_entity.type
_entity.pdbx_description
1 polymer ?
#
loop_
_entity_poly.entity_id
_entity_poly.type
_entity_poly.pdbx_seq_one_letter_code
_entity_poly.pdbx_strand_id
1 'polypeptide(L)'
;MFSNQEGKKKKKKRLVVNYFVSLPITNEKILENIQIFQDSVEQKDGRFSSVMKNKGSYHLTLCLMQINREEDVSIAIDAFLESKMKIENILQGKDLVLQFLGVSDFNNQVVFAKIAENSSKATLKEITDTVKNTFKDKELFKVVNKSSIPHLTLMKMESAPDLQEQ
;
A
#
# COMPACT_ATOMS: atom_id res chain seq x y z
N MET A 1 -40.51 37.34 -2.13
CA MET A 1 -40.63 35.87 -2.26
C MET A 1 -39.24 35.30 -2.42
N PHE A 2 -38.85 34.42 -1.49
CA PHE A 2 -37.57 33.75 -1.44
C PHE A 2 -37.38 32.79 -2.62
N SER A 3 -36.13 32.64 -3.08
CA SER A 3 -35.52 31.33 -3.36
C SER A 3 -34.04 31.51 -3.70
N ASN A 4 -33.20 31.52 -2.65
CA ASN A 4 -31.77 31.32 -2.77
C ASN A 4 -31.55 29.80 -2.90
N GLN A 5 -31.27 29.30 -4.10
CA GLN A 5 -30.89 27.89 -4.27
C GLN A 5 -29.40 27.75 -3.99
N GLU A 6 -29.07 27.50 -2.72
CA GLU A 6 -27.75 27.03 -2.34
C GLU A 6 -27.49 25.66 -3.00
N GLY A 7 -26.59 25.66 -3.98
CA GLY A 7 -26.02 24.44 -4.54
C GLY A 7 -25.30 23.66 -3.44
N LYS A 8 -25.98 22.68 -2.84
CA LYS A 8 -25.37 21.68 -1.96
C LYS A 8 -24.27 20.96 -2.76
N LYS A 9 -23.01 21.37 -2.58
CA LYS A 9 -21.84 20.58 -2.97
C LYS A 9 -22.01 19.18 -2.36
N LYS A 10 -22.37 18.18 -3.17
CA LYS A 10 -22.37 16.77 -2.77
C LYS A 10 -21.00 16.47 -2.19
N LYS A 11 -20.89 16.26 -0.87
CA LYS A 11 -19.66 15.73 -0.25
C LYS A 11 -19.31 14.46 -1.02
N LYS A 12 -18.18 14.45 -1.74
CA LYS A 12 -17.68 13.24 -2.41
C LYS A 12 -17.67 12.13 -1.35
N LYS A 13 -18.48 11.09 -1.51
CA LYS A 13 -18.46 9.91 -0.62
C LYS A 13 -17.01 9.46 -0.55
N ARG A 14 -16.41 9.55 0.64
CA ARG A 14 -15.03 9.13 0.87
C ARG A 14 -14.98 7.65 0.53
N LEU A 15 -14.12 7.31 -0.43
CA LEU A 15 -13.96 5.95 -0.88
C LEU A 15 -13.34 5.16 0.27
N VAL A 16 -14.06 4.16 0.78
CA VAL A 16 -13.60 3.34 1.90
C VAL A 16 -12.93 2.12 1.33
N VAL A 17 -11.60 2.10 1.37
CA VAL A 17 -10.82 0.90 1.09
C VAL A 17 -10.98 -0.05 2.28
N ASN A 18 -11.33 -1.30 2.02
CA ASN A 18 -11.51 -2.32 3.07
C ASN A 18 -10.78 -3.64 2.78
N TYR A 19 -10.23 -3.82 1.58
CA TYR A 19 -9.38 -4.96 1.23
C TYR A 19 -8.15 -4.49 0.44
N PHE A 20 -7.11 -5.31 0.45
CA PHE A 20 -5.92 -5.10 -0.37
C PHE A 20 -5.19 -6.41 -0.70
N VAL A 21 -4.44 -6.39 -1.80
CA VAL A 21 -3.46 -7.43 -2.13
C VAL A 21 -2.10 -7.02 -1.58
N SER A 22 -1.50 -7.88 -0.76
CA SER A 22 -0.21 -7.65 -0.12
C SER A 22 0.88 -8.57 -0.68
N LEU A 23 2.08 -8.02 -0.87
CA LEU A 23 3.32 -8.79 -0.94
C LEU A 23 4.02 -8.67 0.42
N PRO A 24 3.98 -9.72 1.28
CA PRO A 24 4.53 -9.65 2.64
C PRO A 24 6.07 -9.64 2.64
N ILE A 25 6.65 -8.98 3.64
CA ILE A 25 8.10 -9.03 3.88
C ILE A 25 8.40 -10.24 4.79
N THR A 26 9.14 -11.20 4.25
CA THR A 26 9.49 -12.45 4.95
C THR A 26 10.99 -12.58 5.24
N ASN A 27 11.83 -11.76 4.60
CA ASN A 27 13.28 -11.81 4.82
C ASN A 27 13.64 -11.27 6.21
N GLU A 28 14.19 -12.14 7.06
CA GLU A 28 14.52 -11.82 8.46
C GLU A 28 15.46 -10.63 8.60
N LYS A 29 16.48 -10.53 7.74
CA LYS A 29 17.42 -9.39 7.76
C LYS A 29 16.74 -8.06 7.44
N ILE A 30 15.73 -8.05 6.57
CA ILE A 30 14.92 -6.84 6.32
C ILE A 30 14.10 -6.51 7.57
N LEU A 31 13.48 -7.51 8.20
CA LEU A 31 12.68 -7.31 9.42
C LEU A 31 13.53 -6.79 10.59
N GLU A 32 14.73 -7.33 10.78
CA GLU A 32 15.71 -6.85 11.76
C GLU A 32 16.13 -5.41 11.50
N ASN A 33 16.47 -5.07 10.25
CA ASN A 33 16.86 -3.71 9.89
C ASN A 33 15.72 -2.70 10.10
N ILE A 34 14.48 -3.09 9.85
CA ILE A 34 13.31 -2.25 10.16
C ILE A 34 13.20 -2.04 11.67
N GLN A 35 13.43 -3.08 12.48
CA GLN A 35 13.40 -2.95 13.93
C GLN A 35 14.47 -1.99 14.44
N ILE A 36 15.71 -2.15 13.97
CA ILE A 36 16.83 -1.26 14.31
C ILE A 36 16.48 0.19 13.95
N PHE A 37 15.87 0.40 12.79
CA PHE A 37 15.40 1.72 12.37
C PHE A 37 14.36 2.29 13.35
N GLN A 38 13.31 1.53 13.67
CA GLN A 38 12.24 1.98 14.57
C GLN A 38 12.77 2.27 15.98
N ASP A 39 13.59 1.38 16.54
CA ASP A 39 14.24 1.56 17.85
C ASP A 39 15.08 2.84 17.87
N SER A 40 15.82 3.11 16.79
CA SER A 40 16.64 4.32 16.67
C SER A 40 15.81 5.60 16.60
N VAL A 41 14.62 5.57 16.01
CA VAL A 41 13.71 6.72 15.97
C VAL A 41 13.08 6.94 17.35
N GLU A 42 12.63 5.87 18.01
CA GLU A 42 12.06 5.94 19.35
C GLU A 42 13.07 6.41 20.40
N GLN A 43 14.33 5.97 20.30
CA GLN A 43 15.40 6.45 21.19
C GLN A 43 15.67 7.95 21.05
N LYS A 44 15.50 8.50 19.83
CA LYS A 44 15.65 9.95 19.61
C LYS A 44 14.46 10.72 20.17
N ASP A 45 13.25 10.17 20.04
CA ASP A 45 12.04 10.76 20.57
C ASP A 45 10.97 9.69 20.82
N GLY A 46 10.74 9.39 22.09
CA GLY A 46 9.85 8.31 22.53
C GLY A 46 8.38 8.49 22.12
N ARG A 47 7.99 9.70 21.70
CA ARG A 47 6.63 9.97 21.20
C ARG A 47 6.31 9.17 19.93
N PHE A 48 7.33 8.80 19.14
CA PHE A 48 7.17 8.03 17.91
C PHE A 48 6.81 6.55 18.11
N SER A 49 6.94 6.00 19.32
CA SER A 49 6.59 4.60 19.62
C SER A 49 5.17 4.23 19.15
N SER A 50 4.21 5.14 19.32
CA SER A 50 2.79 4.95 18.98
C SER A 50 2.45 4.97 17.48
N VAL A 51 3.37 5.41 16.62
CA VAL A 51 3.15 5.55 15.17
C VAL A 51 3.92 4.50 14.35
N MET A 52 4.68 3.63 15.02
CA MET A 52 5.41 2.55 14.39
C MET A 52 4.45 1.50 13.81
N LYS A 53 4.81 0.94 12.66
CA LYS A 53 4.11 -0.26 12.17
C LYS A 53 4.49 -1.44 13.07
N ASN A 54 3.47 -2.19 13.50
CA ASN A 54 3.67 -3.39 14.32
C ASN A 54 4.50 -4.45 13.58
N LYS A 55 5.34 -5.17 14.34
CA LYS A 55 6.02 -6.38 13.88
C LYS A 55 5.03 -7.33 13.21
N GLY A 56 5.40 -7.89 12.06
CA GLY A 56 4.56 -8.82 11.30
C GLY A 56 3.55 -8.18 10.34
N SER A 57 3.42 -6.85 10.31
CA SER A 57 2.52 -6.14 9.40
C SER A 57 3.19 -5.54 8.15
N TYR A 58 4.49 -5.81 7.95
CA TYR A 58 5.28 -5.25 6.87
C TYR A 58 4.93 -5.88 5.52
N HIS A 59 4.51 -5.04 4.57
CA HIS A 59 4.13 -5.47 3.24
C HIS A 59 4.29 -4.34 2.22
N LEU A 60 4.35 -4.73 0.95
CA LEU A 60 4.08 -3.86 -0.18
C LEU A 60 2.62 -4.02 -0.59
N THR A 61 1.88 -2.92 -0.62
CA THR A 61 0.49 -2.92 -1.11
C THR A 61 0.48 -2.90 -2.64
N LEU A 62 -0.03 -3.95 -3.28
CA LEU A 62 -0.13 -4.04 -4.74
C LEU A 62 -1.45 -3.45 -5.26
N CYS A 63 -2.56 -3.72 -4.57
CA CYS A 63 -3.89 -3.28 -4.99
C CYS A 63 -4.75 -2.96 -3.77
N LEU A 64 -5.39 -1.79 -3.75
CA LEU A 64 -6.39 -1.38 -2.77
C LEU A 64 -7.76 -1.44 -3.43
N MET A 65 -8.70 -2.07 -2.76
CA MET A 65 -10.03 -2.29 -3.27
C MET A 65 -11.11 -1.98 -2.23
N GLN A 66 -12.29 -1.64 -2.76
CA GLN A 66 -13.52 -1.59 -2.00
C GLN A 66 -14.41 -2.74 -2.45
N ILE A 67 -14.68 -3.68 -1.53
CA ILE A 67 -15.63 -4.79 -1.73
C ILE A 67 -16.81 -4.54 -0.79
N ASN A 68 -18.02 -4.39 -1.34
CA ASN A 68 -19.18 -3.99 -0.52
C ASN A 68 -20.04 -5.15 -0.04
N ARG A 69 -19.91 -6.32 -0.67
CA ARG A 69 -20.72 -7.50 -0.39
C ARG A 69 -19.81 -8.68 -0.14
N GLU A 70 -20.12 -9.47 0.88
CA GLU A 70 -19.31 -10.63 1.27
C GLU A 70 -19.22 -11.66 0.14
N GLU A 71 -20.30 -11.85 -0.62
CA GLU A 71 -20.33 -12.73 -1.80
C GLU A 71 -19.39 -12.28 -2.92
N ASP A 72 -19.01 -11.00 -2.99
CA ASP A 72 -18.07 -10.52 -4.01
C ASP A 72 -16.61 -10.87 -3.64
N VAL A 73 -16.35 -11.34 -2.41
CA VAL A 73 -15.01 -11.75 -1.95
C VAL A 73 -14.52 -12.99 -2.69
N SER A 74 -15.40 -13.94 -3.01
CA SER A 74 -15.03 -15.12 -3.80
C SER A 74 -14.54 -14.72 -5.20
N ILE A 75 -15.22 -13.76 -5.84
CA ILE A 75 -14.83 -13.23 -7.15
C ILE A 75 -13.49 -12.49 -7.08
N ALA A 76 -13.21 -11.80 -5.96
CA ALA A 76 -11.91 -11.17 -5.71
C ALA A 76 -10.78 -12.21 -5.56
N ILE A 77 -11.06 -13.35 -4.94
CA ILE A 77 -10.12 -14.48 -4.86
C ILE A 77 -9.87 -15.04 -6.26
N ASP A 78 -10.90 -15.26 -7.06
CA ASP A 78 -10.77 -15.75 -8.43
C ASP A 78 -9.93 -14.78 -9.29
N ALA A 79 -10.19 -13.48 -9.20
CA ALA A 79 -9.39 -12.46 -9.89
C ALA A 79 -7.92 -12.47 -9.44
N PHE A 80 -7.65 -12.71 -8.15
CA PHE A 80 -6.29 -12.85 -7.65
C PHE A 80 -5.60 -14.10 -8.23
N LEU A 81 -6.30 -15.25 -8.24
CA LEU A 81 -5.78 -16.49 -8.82
C LEU A 81 -5.53 -16.37 -10.32
N GLU A 82 -6.41 -15.70 -11.06
CA GLU A 82 -6.22 -15.40 -12.49
C GLU A 82 -4.97 -14.54 -12.76
N SER A 83 -4.62 -13.64 -11.83
CA SER A 83 -3.43 -12.81 -11.96
C SER A 83 -2.14 -13.63 -11.93
N LYS A 84 -2.15 -14.84 -11.33
CA LYS A 84 -0.98 -15.71 -11.19
C LYS A 84 -0.32 -16.02 -12.53
N MET A 85 -1.08 -16.52 -13.51
CA MET A 85 -0.52 -16.91 -14.81
C MET A 85 0.10 -15.71 -15.53
N LYS A 86 -0.52 -14.53 -15.41
CA LYS A 86 0.02 -13.28 -16.00
C LYS A 86 1.33 -12.88 -15.33
N ILE A 87 1.43 -13.02 -14.01
CA ILE A 87 2.65 -12.73 -13.24
C ILE A 87 3.76 -13.73 -13.59
N GLU A 88 3.45 -15.02 -13.70
CA GLU A 88 4.41 -16.05 -14.12
C GLU A 88 4.98 -15.74 -15.52
N ASN A 89 4.14 -15.27 -16.44
CA ASN A 89 4.56 -14.80 -17.76
C ASN A 89 5.42 -13.53 -17.71
N ILE A 90 5.22 -12.62 -16.76
CA ILE A 90 6.11 -11.46 -16.58
C ILE A 90 7.48 -11.90 -16.08
N LEU A 91 7.50 -12.86 -15.15
CA LEU A 91 8.73 -13.33 -14.50
C LEU A 91 9.54 -14.29 -15.36
N GLN A 92 8.92 -15.01 -16.30
CA GLN A 92 9.59 -15.97 -17.19
C GLN A 92 10.46 -16.98 -16.40
N GLY A 93 9.95 -17.44 -15.26
CA GLY A 93 10.65 -18.37 -14.37
C GLY A 93 11.82 -17.77 -13.56
N LYS A 94 12.03 -16.45 -13.60
CA LYS A 94 13.06 -15.76 -12.82
C LYS A 94 12.49 -15.17 -11.53
N ASP A 95 13.31 -15.12 -10.49
CA ASP A 95 12.95 -14.45 -9.25
C ASP A 95 12.94 -12.92 -9.41
N LEU A 96 11.93 -12.28 -8.82
CA LEU A 96 11.93 -10.84 -8.63
C LEU A 96 12.70 -10.49 -7.34
N VAL A 97 13.94 -10.03 -7.49
CA VAL A 97 14.76 -9.60 -6.35
C VAL A 97 14.57 -8.11 -6.10
N LEU A 98 13.93 -7.77 -4.97
CA LEU A 98 13.73 -6.39 -4.53
C LEU A 98 14.80 -5.98 -3.50
N GLN A 99 15.38 -4.81 -3.69
CA GLN A 99 16.32 -4.21 -2.73
C GLN A 99 15.69 -2.95 -2.15
N PHE A 100 15.83 -2.77 -0.84
CA PHE A 100 15.37 -1.58 -0.14
C PHE A 100 16.57 -0.72 0.24
N LEU A 101 16.62 0.53 -0.22
CA LEU A 101 17.75 1.43 -0.05
C LEU A 101 17.30 2.84 0.35
N GLY A 102 17.58 3.19 1.61
CA GLY A 102 17.21 4.47 2.20
C GLY A 102 15.73 4.61 2.51
N VAL A 103 15.38 5.76 3.07
CA VAL A 103 14.02 6.12 3.50
C VAL A 103 13.54 7.39 2.80
N SER A 104 12.24 7.59 2.78
CA SER A 104 11.54 8.79 2.30
C SER A 104 10.20 8.89 3.00
N ASP A 105 9.48 9.99 2.80
CA ASP A 105 8.14 10.17 3.31
C ASP A 105 7.11 10.56 2.23
N PHE A 106 5.83 10.47 2.59
CA PHE A 106 4.74 11.19 1.94
C PHE A 106 4.27 12.33 2.84
N ASN A 107 4.69 13.55 2.52
CA ASN A 107 4.29 14.78 3.20
C ASN A 107 4.50 14.69 4.72
N ASN A 108 5.62 14.11 5.16
CA ASN A 108 5.96 13.85 6.57
C ASN A 108 4.93 12.99 7.34
N GLN A 109 3.96 12.36 6.67
CA GLN A 109 2.89 11.59 7.32
C GLN A 109 3.11 10.08 7.29
N VAL A 110 3.79 9.58 6.27
CA VAL A 110 4.06 8.16 6.09
C VAL A 110 5.52 8.03 5.73
N VAL A 111 6.33 7.45 6.61
CA VAL A 111 7.74 7.15 6.33
C VAL A 111 7.83 5.74 5.78
N PHE A 112 8.56 5.56 4.69
CA PHE A 112 8.70 4.28 4.00
C PHE A 112 10.14 4.02 3.54
N ALA A 113 10.50 2.74 3.46
CA ALA A 113 11.73 2.31 2.82
C ALA A 113 11.57 2.34 1.29
N LYS A 114 12.54 2.94 0.60
CA LYS A 114 12.54 3.05 -0.86
C LYS A 114 13.00 1.76 -1.51
N ILE A 115 12.36 1.38 -2.60
CA ILE A 115 12.85 0.32 -3.49
C ILE A 115 13.97 0.91 -4.35
N ALA A 116 15.07 0.17 -4.52
CA ALA A 116 16.20 0.57 -5.34
C ALA A 116 15.78 0.91 -6.78
N GLU A 117 16.38 1.94 -7.36
CA GLU A 117 16.13 2.36 -8.75
C GLU A 117 16.87 1.42 -9.72
N ASN A 118 16.26 0.28 -10.01
CA ASN A 118 16.77 -0.73 -10.94
C ASN A 118 15.65 -1.41 -11.74
N SER A 119 16.00 -2.37 -12.60
CA SER A 119 15.03 -3.09 -13.44
C SER A 119 13.94 -3.81 -12.63
N SER A 120 14.25 -4.34 -11.45
CA SER A 120 13.26 -5.00 -10.57
C SER A 120 12.12 -4.06 -10.18
N LYS A 121 12.38 -2.76 -10.03
CA LYS A 121 11.34 -1.77 -9.74
C LYS A 121 10.32 -1.64 -10.88
N ALA A 122 10.79 -1.68 -12.13
CA ALA A 122 9.92 -1.67 -13.31
C ALA A 122 9.08 -2.94 -13.40
N THR A 123 9.68 -4.12 -13.16
CA THR A 123 8.97 -5.40 -13.12
C THR A 123 7.93 -5.44 -12.00
N LEU A 124 8.25 -4.93 -10.80
CA LEU A 124 7.28 -4.82 -9.71
C LEU A 124 6.09 -3.93 -10.09
N LYS A 125 6.34 -2.81 -10.78
CA LYS A 125 5.28 -1.93 -11.27
C LYS A 125 4.38 -2.66 -12.27
N GLU A 126 4.96 -3.42 -13.19
CA GLU A 126 4.20 -4.21 -14.18
C GLU A 126 3.32 -5.27 -13.51
N ILE A 127 3.85 -5.99 -12.52
CA ILE A 127 3.08 -6.94 -11.69
C ILE A 127 1.95 -6.21 -10.96
N THR A 128 2.24 -5.07 -10.35
CA THR A 128 1.26 -4.24 -9.62
C THR A 128 0.12 -3.82 -10.54
N ASP A 129 0.42 -3.35 -11.75
CA ASP A 129 -0.57 -2.95 -12.73
C ASP A 129 -1.36 -4.16 -13.27
N THR A 130 -0.72 -5.31 -13.45
CA THR A 130 -1.36 -6.56 -13.85
C THR A 130 -2.39 -7.04 -12.83
N VAL A 131 -2.03 -7.03 -11.54
CA VAL A 131 -2.97 -7.33 -10.45
C VAL A 131 -4.12 -6.33 -10.49
N LYS A 132 -3.85 -5.02 -10.51
CA LYS A 132 -4.88 -3.98 -10.54
C LYS A 132 -5.84 -4.14 -11.72
N ASN A 133 -5.33 -4.43 -12.92
CA ASN A 133 -6.15 -4.57 -14.11
C ASN A 133 -7.02 -5.83 -14.04
N THR A 134 -6.49 -6.95 -13.55
CA THR A 134 -7.27 -8.19 -13.40
C THR A 134 -8.46 -8.00 -12.45
N PHE A 135 -8.31 -7.19 -11.40
CA PHE A 135 -9.43 -6.80 -10.53
C PHE A 135 -10.39 -5.81 -11.20
N LYS A 136 -9.90 -4.84 -11.98
CA LYS A 136 -10.76 -3.89 -12.71
C LYS A 136 -11.61 -4.59 -13.78
N ASP A 137 -11.07 -5.61 -14.44
CA ASP A 137 -11.74 -6.37 -15.50
C ASP A 137 -12.99 -7.11 -14.98
N LYS A 138 -13.11 -7.30 -13.66
CA LYS A 138 -14.32 -7.86 -13.05
C LYS A 138 -15.46 -6.85 -12.96
N GLU A 139 -15.21 -5.55 -13.13
CA GLU A 139 -16.18 -4.44 -13.05
C GLU A 139 -16.99 -4.31 -11.73
N LEU A 140 -16.75 -5.20 -10.76
CA LEU A 140 -17.44 -5.26 -9.47
C LEU A 140 -16.70 -4.48 -8.36
N PHE A 141 -15.42 -4.18 -8.56
CA PHE A 141 -14.57 -3.59 -7.54
C PHE A 141 -14.12 -2.20 -7.94
N LYS A 142 -14.02 -1.32 -6.94
CA LYS A 142 -13.34 -0.04 -7.12
C LYS A 142 -11.88 -0.16 -6.72
N VAL A 143 -10.98 -0.10 -7.70
CA VAL A 143 -9.52 -0.02 -7.46
C VAL A 143 -9.10 1.42 -7.18
N VAL A 144 -8.36 1.65 -6.10
CA VAL A 144 -8.21 2.99 -5.48
C VAL A 144 -6.78 3.54 -5.51
N ASN A 145 -5.81 2.78 -6.00
CA ASN A 145 -4.40 3.16 -5.93
C ASN A 145 -4.12 4.47 -6.69
N LYS A 146 -3.70 5.52 -5.96
CA LYS A 146 -3.17 6.75 -6.55
C LYS A 146 -1.71 6.60 -7.01
N SER A 147 -0.90 5.82 -6.27
CA SER A 147 0.50 5.51 -6.64
C SER A 147 0.57 4.25 -7.50
N SER A 148 1.45 4.25 -8.49
CA SER A 148 1.74 3.09 -9.33
C SER A 148 2.82 2.19 -8.75
N ILE A 149 3.63 2.67 -7.79
CA ILE A 149 4.75 1.91 -7.22
C ILE A 149 4.47 1.64 -5.74
N PRO A 150 4.46 0.36 -5.33
CA PRO A 150 4.35 -0.02 -3.93
C PRO A 150 5.53 0.50 -3.10
N HIS A 151 5.28 0.78 -1.83
CA HIS A 151 6.30 1.23 -0.87
C HIS A 151 6.16 0.43 0.42
N LEU A 152 7.29 0.26 1.13
CA LEU A 152 7.32 -0.46 2.39
C LEU A 152 7.19 0.54 3.54
N THR A 153 5.97 0.71 4.06
CA THR A 153 5.70 1.63 5.16
C THR A 153 6.37 1.17 6.46
N LEU A 154 7.08 2.07 7.13
CA LEU A 154 7.77 1.83 8.40
C LEU A 154 7.02 2.44 9.58
N MET A 155 6.41 3.61 9.38
CA MET A 155 5.63 4.33 10.39
C MET A 155 4.61 5.26 9.73
N LYS A 156 3.52 5.55 10.44
CA LYS A 156 2.42 6.38 9.95
C LYS A 156 1.96 7.35 11.03
N MET A 157 2.18 8.63 10.80
CA MET A 157 1.90 9.74 11.73
C MET A 157 0.40 10.04 11.87
N GLU A 158 -0.45 9.56 10.94
CA GLU A 158 -1.90 9.76 11.01
C GLU A 158 -2.55 9.19 12.29
N SER A 159 -1.86 8.33 13.05
CA SER A 159 -2.30 7.86 14.37
C SER A 159 -1.89 8.77 15.53
N ALA A 160 -1.13 9.84 15.29
CA ALA A 160 -0.69 10.82 16.31
C ALA A 160 -0.69 12.25 15.73
N PRO A 161 -1.84 12.96 15.78
CA PRO A 161 -2.00 14.31 15.23
C PRO A 161 -0.98 15.32 15.79
N ASP A 162 -0.63 15.19 17.07
CA ASP A 162 0.30 16.09 17.78
C ASP A 162 1.74 16.03 17.26
N LEU A 163 2.08 15.03 16.44
CA LEU A 163 3.40 14.87 15.82
C LEU A 163 3.48 15.45 14.40
N GLN A 164 2.38 15.99 13.85
CA GLN A 164 2.32 16.49 12.47
C GLN A 164 2.66 17.99 12.33
N GLU A 165 2.74 18.75 13.44
CA GLU A 165 2.94 20.22 13.43
C GLU A 165 4.39 20.66 13.67
N GLN A 166 5.39 19.81 13.40
CA GLN A 166 6.82 20.12 13.53
C GLN A 166 7.47 20.30 12.16
#